data_AF-A0A973GFB1-F1
#
_entry.id   AF-A0A973GFB1-F1
#
_cell.length_a   1.000
_cell.length_b   1.000
_cell.length_c   1.000
_cell.angle_alpha   90.00
_cell.angle_beta   90.00
_cell.angle_gamma   90.00
#
_symmetry.space_group_name_H-M   'P 1'
#
loop_
_entity.id
_entity.type
_entity.pdbx_description
1 polymer ?
#
loop_
_entity_poly.entity_id
_entity_poly.type
_entity_poly.pdbx_seq_one_letter_code
_entity_poly.pdbx_strand_id
1 'polypeptide(L)'
;MVEISRERYAALYGPTVGDQVRLGDTDLWIEIEQDHTVGGDEAVFGGGKSIRESMAQGTTTRAEGALDTVITNAVVLDWWGVVKADVGVRDGRIVAIGRAGNPDIADGVHPDLHIGPSTDVISGEGRILTAGGIDSHVHLISPSQVHEALATGLTTLIGGGTGPSEGTKATTVTPGAWHLEMIHRSLDHLPVNILLLGKGNTVSAAALAEQALAGAGGFKVHEDWGSTPAAIDAALRAADDWGLQVALHSDSLNEAGYVQSTLDAIGGRSIHA
;
A
#
# COMPACT_ATOMS: atom_id res chain seq x y z
N MET A 1 40.41 11.59 11.28
CA MET A 1 39.16 11.62 10.49
C MET A 1 39.52 11.19 9.08
N VAL A 2 38.73 10.31 8.46
CA VAL A 2 38.91 9.91 7.06
C VAL A 2 37.87 10.67 6.26
N GLU A 3 38.24 11.16 5.08
CA GLU A 3 37.35 11.90 4.20
C GLU A 3 37.01 11.07 2.95
N ILE A 4 35.79 11.24 2.46
CA ILE A 4 35.28 10.62 1.24
C ILE A 4 34.54 11.69 0.43
N SER A 5 34.69 11.68 -0.90
CA SER A 5 33.92 12.59 -1.75
C SER A 5 32.44 12.18 -1.77
N ARG A 6 31.53 13.15 -1.87
CA ARG A 6 30.08 12.88 -1.97
C ARG A 6 29.74 11.96 -3.14
N GLU A 7 30.36 12.16 -4.29
CA GLU A 7 30.19 11.29 -5.47
C GLU A 7 30.55 9.83 -5.15
N ARG A 8 31.68 9.61 -4.46
CA ARG A 8 32.10 8.25 -4.09
C ARG A 8 31.19 7.64 -3.02
N TYR A 9 30.73 8.44 -2.06
CA TYR A 9 29.76 8.01 -1.06
C TYR A 9 28.45 7.57 -1.72
N ALA A 10 27.89 8.41 -2.60
CA ALA A 10 26.66 8.11 -3.32
C ALA A 10 26.77 6.85 -4.19
N ALA A 11 27.94 6.61 -4.81
CA ALA A 11 28.18 5.40 -5.58
C ALA A 11 28.27 4.10 -4.74
N LEU A 12 28.57 4.19 -3.44
CA LEU A 12 28.71 3.04 -2.54
C LEU A 12 27.45 2.78 -1.71
N TYR A 13 26.84 3.84 -1.20
CA TYR A 13 25.77 3.77 -0.20
C TYR A 13 24.48 4.45 -0.68
N GLY A 14 24.46 5.07 -1.86
CA GLY A 14 23.38 5.93 -2.32
C GLY A 14 23.48 7.37 -1.77
N PRO A 15 22.61 8.28 -2.25
CA PRO A 15 22.65 9.70 -1.88
C PRO A 15 22.40 9.93 -0.38
N THR A 16 22.87 11.06 0.14
CA THR A 16 22.68 11.52 1.52
C THR A 16 22.08 12.93 1.56
N VAL A 17 21.89 13.51 2.75
CA VAL A 17 21.24 14.81 2.95
C VAL A 17 21.74 15.88 1.97
N GLY A 18 20.79 16.56 1.32
CA GLY A 18 21.01 17.62 0.34
C GLY A 18 21.34 17.15 -1.08
N ASP A 19 21.61 15.84 -1.28
CA ASP A 19 21.72 15.29 -2.63
C ASP A 19 20.32 15.19 -3.25
N GLN A 20 20.25 15.34 -4.58
CA GLN A 20 19.00 15.28 -5.34
C GLN A 20 18.99 14.11 -6.33
N VAL A 21 17.84 13.45 -6.45
CA VAL A 21 17.61 12.34 -7.39
C VAL A 21 16.49 12.71 -8.35
N ARG A 22 16.76 12.60 -9.65
CA ARG A 22 15.75 12.74 -10.70
C ARG A 22 14.88 11.49 -10.75
N LEU A 23 13.57 11.66 -10.78
CA LEU A 23 12.63 10.54 -10.88
C LEU A 23 12.49 10.10 -12.35
N GLY A 24 13.19 9.03 -12.71
CA GLY A 24 13.19 8.51 -14.09
C GLY A 24 13.68 9.54 -15.09
N ASP A 25 12.97 9.68 -16.20
CA ASP A 25 13.20 10.67 -17.25
C ASP A 25 12.32 11.94 -17.09
N THR A 26 11.56 12.06 -15.99
CA THR A 26 10.72 13.24 -15.69
C THR A 26 11.55 14.45 -15.26
N ASP A 27 10.99 15.66 -15.24
CA ASP A 27 11.67 16.83 -14.67
C ASP A 27 11.45 16.99 -13.16
N LEU A 28 11.04 15.92 -12.46
CA LEU A 28 10.87 15.90 -11.01
C LEU A 28 12.15 15.47 -10.33
N TRP A 29 12.54 16.23 -9.30
CA TRP A 29 13.70 15.98 -8.46
C TRP A 29 13.25 15.89 -7.00
N ILE A 30 13.71 14.87 -6.30
CA ILE A 30 13.55 14.72 -4.86
C ILE A 30 14.88 15.01 -4.17
N GLU A 31 14.85 15.70 -3.03
CA GLU A 31 16.01 15.98 -2.21
C GLU A 31 15.96 15.14 -0.94
N ILE A 32 17.09 14.56 -0.54
CA ILE A 32 17.15 13.81 0.73
C ILE A 32 17.10 14.80 1.90
N GLU A 33 16.05 14.73 2.70
CA GLU A 33 15.77 15.65 3.81
C GLU A 33 16.50 15.24 5.09
N GLN A 34 16.63 13.92 5.33
CA GLN A 34 17.27 13.34 6.51
C GLN A 34 18.01 12.05 6.15
N ASP A 35 19.08 11.74 6.87
CA ASP A 35 19.85 10.51 6.72
C ASP A 35 20.17 9.92 8.09
N HIS A 36 19.74 8.69 8.33
CA HIS A 36 19.96 7.95 9.57
C HIS A 36 21.20 7.04 9.53
N THR A 37 21.75 6.76 8.34
CA THR A 37 22.81 5.76 8.16
C THR A 37 24.20 6.38 7.97
N VAL A 38 24.29 7.67 7.64
CA VAL A 38 25.56 8.38 7.43
C VAL A 38 26.47 8.38 8.66
N GLY A 39 27.74 8.02 8.47
CA GLY A 39 28.76 8.19 9.52
C GLY A 39 29.93 7.22 9.48
N GLY A 40 30.03 6.36 8.47
CA GLY A 40 31.13 5.38 8.33
C GLY A 40 30.80 3.97 8.84
N ASP A 41 29.64 3.79 9.45
CA ASP A 41 29.12 2.49 9.93
C ASP A 41 27.93 2.00 9.08
N GLU A 42 27.88 2.38 7.80
CA GLU A 42 26.80 1.98 6.90
C GLU A 42 26.73 0.44 6.79
N ALA A 43 25.52 -0.10 6.96
CA ALA A 43 25.29 -1.53 6.94
C ALA A 43 25.28 -2.05 5.50
N VAL A 44 26.30 -2.80 5.09
CA VAL A 44 26.45 -3.32 3.73
C VAL A 44 26.83 -4.79 3.76
N PHE A 45 26.07 -5.60 3.01
CA PHE A 45 26.29 -7.04 2.91
C PHE A 45 27.19 -7.41 1.72
N GLY A 46 28.04 -8.41 1.93
CA GLY A 46 28.95 -8.95 0.92
C GLY A 46 30.30 -9.41 1.48
N GLY A 47 31.09 -10.10 0.66
CA GLY A 47 32.42 -10.59 1.04
C GLY A 47 33.33 -9.46 1.52
N GLY A 48 33.74 -9.51 2.78
CA GLY A 48 34.62 -8.50 3.38
C GLY A 48 33.96 -7.17 3.78
N LYS A 49 32.62 -7.06 3.74
CA LYS A 49 31.89 -5.84 4.11
C LYS A 49 31.49 -5.79 5.59
N SER A 50 30.59 -4.89 5.98
CA SER A 50 30.25 -4.60 7.39
C SER A 50 29.29 -5.62 8.01
N ILE A 51 28.30 -6.13 7.27
CA ILE A 51 27.36 -7.16 7.78
C ILE A 51 28.04 -8.53 7.76
N ARG A 52 28.77 -8.81 8.84
CA ARG A 52 29.41 -10.10 9.15
C ARG A 52 29.34 -10.34 10.65
N GLU A 53 29.48 -11.61 11.03
CA GLU A 53 29.49 -12.05 12.43
C GLU A 53 30.43 -11.19 13.30
N SER A 54 29.92 -10.78 14.46
CA SER A 54 30.59 -9.92 15.43
C SER A 54 31.00 -8.53 14.89
N MET A 55 30.43 -8.13 13.76
CA MET A 55 30.54 -6.79 13.17
C MET A 55 29.16 -6.15 13.16
N ALA A 56 28.64 -5.65 12.01
CA ALA A 56 27.28 -5.11 11.95
C ALA A 56 26.20 -6.19 12.16
N GLN A 57 26.53 -7.48 11.98
CA GLN A 57 25.71 -8.57 12.52
C GLN A 57 26.16 -8.86 13.95
N GLY A 58 25.28 -8.60 14.91
CA GLY A 58 25.48 -8.90 16.32
C GLY A 58 25.02 -10.31 16.69
N THR A 59 24.97 -10.58 17.99
CA THR A 59 24.58 -11.88 18.54
C THR A 59 23.10 -12.00 18.89
N THR A 60 22.33 -10.90 18.79
CA THR A 60 20.89 -10.86 19.10
C THR A 60 20.16 -11.93 18.32
N THR A 61 19.50 -12.82 19.03
CA THR A 61 18.68 -13.85 18.40
C THR A 61 17.36 -13.27 17.90
N ARG A 62 16.70 -13.99 17.00
CA ARG A 62 15.34 -13.63 16.55
C ARG A 62 14.34 -13.55 17.71
N ALA A 63 14.48 -14.40 18.73
CA ALA A 63 13.64 -14.40 19.93
C ALA A 63 13.88 -13.17 20.84
N GLU A 64 15.08 -12.59 20.79
CA GLU A 64 15.45 -11.37 21.51
C GLU A 64 15.14 -10.09 20.72
N GLY A 65 14.65 -10.24 19.48
CA GLY A 65 14.14 -9.13 18.68
C GLY A 65 14.94 -8.80 17.43
N ALA A 66 15.94 -9.61 17.03
CA ALA A 66 16.59 -9.41 15.74
C ALA A 66 15.59 -9.45 14.58
N LEU A 67 15.88 -8.67 13.54
CA LEU A 67 15.05 -8.57 12.35
C LEU A 67 14.95 -9.91 11.60
N ASP A 68 13.82 -10.17 10.95
CA ASP A 68 13.73 -11.27 9.98
C ASP A 68 14.37 -10.83 8.64
N THR A 69 14.20 -9.56 8.26
CA THR A 69 14.83 -8.98 7.07
C THR A 69 15.17 -7.51 7.32
N VAL A 70 16.29 -7.03 6.76
CA VAL A 70 16.63 -5.60 6.72
C VAL A 70 16.83 -5.16 5.26
N ILE A 71 16.23 -4.02 4.89
CA ILE A 71 16.52 -3.32 3.64
C ILE A 71 17.52 -2.21 3.98
N THR A 72 18.75 -2.31 3.49
CA THR A 72 19.81 -1.37 3.91
C THR A 72 19.93 -0.16 2.98
N ASN A 73 20.23 1.00 3.55
CA ASN A 73 20.57 2.23 2.82
C ASN A 73 19.56 2.60 1.70
N ALA A 74 18.27 2.47 1.97
CA ALA A 74 17.23 2.85 1.02
C ALA A 74 16.95 4.36 1.08
N VAL A 75 16.67 4.97 -0.07
CA VAL A 75 15.96 6.25 -0.11
C VAL A 75 14.48 5.94 0.05
N VAL A 76 13.92 6.20 1.23
CA VAL A 76 12.49 6.06 1.50
C VAL A 76 11.78 7.31 1.03
N LEU A 77 10.88 7.14 0.06
CA LEU A 77 10.00 8.19 -0.45
C LEU A 77 8.58 7.87 -0.02
N ASP A 78 8.01 8.72 0.82
CA ASP A 78 6.63 8.60 1.28
C ASP A 78 5.99 10.00 1.47
N TRP A 79 4.69 10.05 1.72
CA TRP A 79 3.94 11.31 1.83
C TRP A 79 4.44 12.23 2.95
N TRP A 80 5.08 11.67 3.99
CA TRP A 80 5.61 12.42 5.12
C TRP A 80 7.05 12.92 4.92
N GLY A 81 7.76 12.48 3.88
CA GLY A 81 9.11 12.97 3.60
C GLY A 81 9.97 12.07 2.70
N VAL A 82 11.19 12.54 2.47
CA VAL A 82 12.22 11.84 1.68
C VAL A 82 13.45 11.63 2.55
N VAL A 83 13.65 10.40 3.04
CA VAL A 83 14.73 10.10 4.00
C VAL A 83 15.60 8.95 3.53
N LYS A 84 16.84 8.93 4.03
CA LYS A 84 17.77 7.83 3.84
C LYS A 84 17.87 7.01 5.12
N ALA A 85 17.54 5.74 5.03
CA ALA A 85 17.43 4.86 6.20
C ALA A 85 17.62 3.39 5.85
N ASP A 86 17.87 2.58 6.88
CA ASP A 86 17.59 1.15 6.88
C ASP A 86 16.14 0.91 7.31
N VAL A 87 15.49 -0.09 6.73
CA VAL A 87 14.10 -0.47 7.05
C VAL A 87 14.08 -1.91 7.55
N GLY A 88 13.61 -2.10 8.78
CA GLY A 88 13.53 -3.41 9.42
C GLY A 88 12.17 -4.06 9.28
N VAL A 89 12.17 -5.34 8.92
CA VAL A 89 10.98 -6.18 8.81
C VAL A 89 11.06 -7.35 9.78
N ARG A 90 9.97 -7.57 10.52
CA ARG A 90 9.78 -8.69 11.43
C ARG A 90 8.31 -9.12 11.42
N ASP A 91 8.04 -10.42 11.35
CA ASP A 91 6.70 -11.01 11.27
C ASP A 91 5.82 -10.37 10.17
N GLY A 92 6.43 -10.04 9.01
CA GLY A 92 5.76 -9.41 7.88
C GLY A 92 5.34 -7.95 8.10
N ARG A 93 5.87 -7.29 9.14
CA ARG A 93 5.59 -5.88 9.46
C ARG A 93 6.87 -5.06 9.43
N ILE A 94 6.75 -3.80 9.00
CA ILE A 94 7.80 -2.79 9.21
C ILE A 94 7.82 -2.48 10.72
N VAL A 95 8.94 -2.71 11.38
CA VAL A 95 9.08 -2.46 12.83
C VAL A 95 9.76 -1.14 13.15
N ALA A 96 10.65 -0.67 12.28
CA ALA A 96 11.31 0.62 12.40
C ALA A 96 11.95 1.06 11.06
N ILE A 97 12.18 2.37 10.96
CA ILE A 97 12.93 3.04 9.89
C ILE A 97 14.00 3.87 10.60
N GLY A 98 15.27 3.64 10.29
CA GLY A 98 16.38 4.28 11.02
C GLY A 98 17.73 3.67 10.69
N ARG A 99 18.60 3.52 11.69
CA ARG A 99 19.90 2.85 11.56
C ARG A 99 19.82 1.42 12.06
N ALA A 100 20.14 0.46 11.20
CA ALA A 100 20.29 -0.94 11.56
C ALA A 100 21.74 -1.30 11.84
N GLY A 101 21.96 -2.38 12.60
CA GLY A 101 23.31 -2.90 12.84
C GLY A 101 23.44 -3.66 14.15
N ASN A 102 24.63 -3.55 14.74
CA ASN A 102 24.97 -4.18 16.00
C ASN A 102 25.27 -3.09 17.04
N PRO A 103 24.43 -2.94 18.09
CA PRO A 103 24.64 -1.94 19.12
C PRO A 103 25.90 -2.19 19.98
N ASP A 104 26.50 -3.39 19.93
CA ASP A 104 27.72 -3.70 20.69
C ASP A 104 28.96 -2.96 20.15
N ILE A 105 28.92 -2.52 18.88
CA ILE A 105 30.08 -1.94 18.19
C ILE A 105 29.83 -0.60 17.51
N ALA A 106 28.56 -0.19 17.37
CA ALA A 106 28.18 1.03 16.68
C ALA A 106 27.15 1.81 17.49
N ASP A 107 27.36 3.12 17.58
CA ASP A 107 26.42 4.03 18.24
C ASP A 107 25.19 4.29 17.36
N GLY A 108 24.08 4.67 18.00
CA GLY A 108 22.87 5.14 17.31
C GLY A 108 22.08 4.06 16.55
N VAL A 109 22.40 2.77 16.72
CA VAL A 109 21.58 1.66 16.23
C VAL A 109 20.20 1.73 16.90
N HIS A 110 19.13 1.68 16.10
CA HIS A 110 17.77 1.74 16.64
C HIS A 110 17.46 0.45 17.43
N PRO A 111 16.79 0.51 18.59
CA PRO A 111 16.52 -0.66 19.44
C PRO A 111 15.78 -1.82 18.75
N ASP A 112 14.96 -1.51 17.75
CA ASP A 112 14.22 -2.49 16.94
C ASP A 112 14.91 -2.87 15.61
N LEU A 113 16.12 -2.37 15.33
CA LEU A 113 16.84 -2.62 14.06
C LEU A 113 18.14 -3.42 14.25
N HIS A 114 18.15 -4.34 15.21
CA HIS A 114 19.31 -5.22 15.41
C HIS A 114 19.41 -6.23 14.26
N ILE A 115 20.58 -6.29 13.62
CA ILE A 115 20.92 -7.31 12.64
C ILE A 115 21.53 -8.50 13.41
N GLY A 116 20.83 -9.62 13.42
CA GLY A 116 21.26 -10.84 14.11
C GLY A 116 21.50 -12.01 13.16
N PRO A 117 21.83 -13.20 13.68
CA PRO A 117 22.12 -14.38 12.86
C PRO A 117 20.94 -14.90 12.02
N SER A 118 19.71 -14.44 12.31
CA SER A 118 18.49 -14.81 11.58
C SER A 118 18.01 -13.75 10.57
N THR A 119 18.72 -12.62 10.47
CA THR A 119 18.33 -11.51 9.61
C THR A 119 18.82 -11.74 8.18
N ASP A 120 17.90 -11.77 7.21
CA ASP A 120 18.25 -11.69 5.79
C ASP A 120 18.42 -10.23 5.33
N VAL A 121 19.14 -9.99 4.24
CA VAL A 121 19.52 -8.64 3.79
C VAL A 121 19.07 -8.38 2.36
N ILE A 122 18.36 -7.28 2.17
CA ILE A 122 18.05 -6.70 0.86
C ILE A 122 18.86 -5.41 0.69
N SER A 123 19.60 -5.31 -0.41
CA SER A 123 20.37 -4.12 -0.77
C SER A 123 19.43 -3.03 -1.31
N GLY A 124 19.30 -1.93 -0.56
CA GLY A 124 18.56 -0.73 -0.95
C GLY A 124 19.46 0.39 -1.46
N GLU A 125 20.78 0.20 -1.48
CA GLU A 125 21.72 1.24 -1.89
C GLU A 125 21.47 1.66 -3.35
N GLY A 126 21.31 2.96 -3.58
CA GLY A 126 20.99 3.51 -4.90
C GLY A 126 19.57 3.16 -5.40
N ARG A 127 18.69 2.64 -4.53
CA ARG A 127 17.28 2.37 -4.83
C ARG A 127 16.37 3.33 -4.06
N ILE A 128 15.16 3.52 -4.60
CA ILE A 128 14.07 4.19 -3.92
C ILE A 128 13.10 3.11 -3.41
N LEU A 129 12.71 3.21 -2.15
CA LEU A 129 11.70 2.39 -1.52
C LEU A 129 10.43 3.23 -1.31
N THR A 130 9.30 2.72 -1.78
CA THR A 130 7.97 3.31 -1.59
C THR A 130 7.04 2.30 -0.96
N ALA A 131 5.91 2.77 -0.42
CA ALA A 131 4.78 1.88 -0.19
C ALA A 131 4.31 1.27 -1.52
N GLY A 132 3.68 0.10 -1.45
CA GLY A 132 2.98 -0.48 -2.60
C GLY A 132 1.73 0.33 -2.93
N GLY A 133 1.44 0.49 -4.22
CA GLY A 133 0.28 1.25 -4.66
C GLY A 133 -1.06 0.60 -4.30
N ILE A 134 -2.08 1.44 -4.19
CA ILE A 134 -3.47 1.04 -3.92
C ILE A 134 -4.33 1.53 -5.09
N ASP A 135 -4.87 0.61 -5.87
CA ASP A 135 -5.85 0.94 -6.92
C ASP A 135 -7.25 0.74 -6.37
N SER A 136 -8.07 1.80 -6.45
CA SER A 136 -9.41 1.81 -5.87
C SER A 136 -10.57 1.72 -6.86
N HIS A 137 -10.28 1.46 -8.13
CA HIS A 137 -11.30 1.35 -9.17
C HIS A 137 -11.06 0.13 -10.07
N VAL A 138 -10.98 -1.06 -9.47
CA VAL A 138 -10.65 -2.28 -10.20
C VAL A 138 -11.91 -3.05 -10.63
N HIS A 139 -12.13 -3.18 -11.93
CA HIS A 139 -13.13 -4.11 -12.47
C HIS A 139 -12.55 -5.51 -12.56
N LEU A 140 -13.00 -6.46 -11.74
CA LEU A 140 -12.46 -7.83 -11.69
C LEU A 140 -12.95 -8.69 -12.89
N ILE A 141 -12.48 -8.35 -14.09
CA ILE A 141 -12.86 -8.98 -15.36
C ILE A 141 -12.06 -10.26 -15.60
N SER A 142 -10.75 -10.23 -15.30
CA SER A 142 -9.83 -11.35 -15.53
C SER A 142 -8.76 -11.42 -14.44
N PRO A 143 -8.36 -12.61 -13.96
CA PRO A 143 -7.23 -12.76 -13.03
C PRO A 143 -5.91 -12.21 -13.58
N SER A 144 -5.73 -12.17 -14.91
CA SER A 144 -4.51 -11.65 -15.55
C SER A 144 -4.18 -10.22 -15.12
N GLN A 145 -5.20 -9.38 -14.90
CA GLN A 145 -4.99 -8.00 -14.50
C GLN A 145 -4.38 -7.86 -13.10
N VAL A 146 -4.61 -8.83 -12.20
CA VAL A 146 -4.03 -8.82 -10.85
C VAL A 146 -2.52 -9.03 -10.92
N HIS A 147 -2.07 -9.89 -11.85
CA HIS A 147 -0.65 -10.09 -12.10
C HIS A 147 0.01 -8.83 -12.67
N GLU A 148 -0.63 -8.15 -13.62
CA GLU A 148 -0.14 -6.88 -14.17
C GLU A 148 -0.12 -5.77 -13.11
N ALA A 149 -1.15 -5.70 -12.27
CA ALA A 149 -1.20 -4.75 -11.15
C ALA A 149 0.00 -4.95 -10.21
N LEU A 150 0.27 -6.20 -9.81
CA LEU A 150 1.43 -6.50 -8.96
C LEU A 150 2.77 -6.20 -9.65
N ALA A 151 2.91 -6.54 -10.94
CA ALA A 151 4.11 -6.26 -11.71
C ALA A 151 4.40 -4.75 -11.85
N THR A 152 3.38 -3.91 -11.73
CA THR A 152 3.48 -2.44 -11.78
C THR A 152 3.57 -1.78 -10.40
N GLY A 153 3.67 -2.58 -9.32
CA GLY A 153 3.86 -2.07 -7.96
C GLY A 153 2.57 -1.85 -7.17
N LEU A 154 1.41 -2.26 -7.68
CA LEU A 154 0.16 -2.26 -6.93
C LEU A 154 0.08 -3.50 -6.03
N THR A 155 -0.16 -3.28 -4.75
CA THR A 155 -0.22 -4.37 -3.75
C THR A 155 -1.61 -4.50 -3.12
N THR A 156 -2.49 -3.54 -3.39
CA THR A 156 -3.87 -3.53 -2.89
C THR A 156 -4.82 -3.13 -4.01
N LEU A 157 -5.87 -3.93 -4.21
CA LEU A 157 -6.89 -3.72 -5.24
C LEU A 157 -8.26 -3.61 -4.57
N ILE A 158 -8.96 -2.51 -4.84
CA ILE A 158 -10.31 -2.25 -4.36
C ILE A 158 -11.24 -2.09 -5.57
N GLY A 159 -12.34 -2.80 -5.58
CA GLY A 159 -13.27 -2.78 -6.69
C GLY A 159 -14.25 -3.95 -6.65
N GLY A 160 -14.64 -4.50 -7.78
CA GLY A 160 -15.60 -5.60 -7.79
C GLY A 160 -15.77 -6.23 -9.15
N GLY A 161 -16.38 -7.41 -9.16
CA GLY A 161 -16.64 -8.17 -10.37
C GLY A 161 -16.86 -9.66 -10.12
N THR A 162 -17.27 -10.35 -11.17
CA THR A 162 -17.50 -11.81 -11.19
C THR A 162 -16.91 -12.45 -12.44
N GLY A 163 -15.85 -11.88 -13.00
CA GLY A 163 -15.29 -12.26 -14.31
C GLY A 163 -15.89 -11.44 -15.47
N PRO A 164 -15.85 -11.92 -16.72
CA PRO A 164 -16.16 -11.14 -17.91
C PRO A 164 -17.67 -10.98 -18.20
N SER A 165 -18.48 -10.87 -17.14
CA SER A 165 -19.93 -10.62 -17.26
C SER A 165 -20.20 -9.19 -17.74
N GLU A 166 -21.36 -8.95 -18.35
CA GLU A 166 -21.77 -7.59 -18.74
C GLU A 166 -21.79 -6.62 -17.54
N GLY A 167 -22.27 -7.10 -16.39
CA GLY A 167 -22.29 -6.29 -15.16
C GLY A 167 -20.90 -5.89 -14.67
N THR A 168 -19.92 -6.79 -14.75
CA THR A 168 -18.54 -6.50 -14.32
C THR A 168 -17.77 -5.64 -15.31
N LYS A 169 -17.98 -5.86 -16.61
CA LYS A 169 -17.41 -4.99 -17.64
C LYS A 169 -17.90 -3.54 -17.50
N ALA A 170 -19.12 -3.34 -17.01
CA ALA A 170 -19.69 -2.02 -16.77
C ALA A 170 -19.40 -1.47 -15.37
N THR A 171 -19.36 -2.30 -14.32
CA THR A 171 -19.40 -1.82 -12.93
C THR A 171 -18.46 -2.59 -12.01
N THR A 172 -17.83 -1.90 -11.06
CA THR A 172 -16.98 -2.49 -10.00
C THR A 172 -17.81 -3.12 -8.89
N VAL A 173 -18.66 -4.09 -9.24
CA VAL A 173 -19.64 -4.72 -8.33
C VAL A 173 -19.46 -6.23 -8.29
N THR A 174 -19.35 -6.78 -7.07
CA THR A 174 -19.51 -8.20 -6.77
C THR A 174 -20.87 -8.39 -6.06
N PRO A 175 -21.95 -8.74 -6.77
CA PRO A 175 -23.32 -8.57 -6.26
C PRO A 175 -23.77 -9.74 -5.38
N GLY A 176 -24.20 -9.46 -4.15
CA GLY A 176 -24.85 -10.46 -3.28
C GLY A 176 -23.89 -11.46 -2.62
N ALA A 177 -24.40 -12.17 -1.61
CA ALA A 177 -23.58 -12.98 -0.71
C ALA A 177 -22.83 -14.12 -1.42
N TRP A 178 -23.50 -14.82 -2.34
CA TRP A 178 -22.90 -15.96 -3.05
C TRP A 178 -21.70 -15.53 -3.90
N HIS A 179 -21.81 -14.43 -4.64
CA HIS A 179 -20.70 -13.95 -5.47
C HIS A 179 -19.54 -13.43 -4.62
N LEU A 180 -19.82 -12.74 -3.50
CA LEU A 180 -18.79 -12.30 -2.56
C LEU A 180 -18.00 -13.50 -2.02
N GLU A 181 -18.68 -14.54 -1.55
CA GLU A 181 -18.04 -15.76 -1.06
C GLU A 181 -17.17 -16.44 -2.12
N MET A 182 -17.70 -16.61 -3.34
CA MET A 182 -16.99 -17.31 -4.41
C MET A 182 -15.78 -16.52 -4.92
N ILE A 183 -15.89 -15.19 -5.01
CA ILE A 183 -14.78 -14.36 -5.49
C ILE A 183 -13.69 -14.25 -4.43
N HIS A 184 -14.02 -14.07 -3.15
CA HIS A 184 -13.04 -14.15 -2.06
C HIS A 184 -12.26 -15.47 -2.10
N ARG A 185 -12.93 -16.62 -2.22
CA ARG A 185 -12.26 -17.93 -2.37
C ARG A 185 -11.37 -18.01 -3.60
N SER A 186 -11.80 -17.42 -4.72
CA SER A 186 -11.01 -17.47 -5.96
C SER A 186 -9.71 -16.67 -5.88
N LEU A 187 -9.64 -15.65 -5.02
CA LEU A 187 -8.51 -14.72 -4.93
C LEU A 187 -7.56 -15.01 -3.75
N ASP A 188 -7.93 -15.91 -2.84
CA ASP A 188 -7.21 -16.23 -1.59
C ASP A 188 -5.73 -16.61 -1.77
N HIS A 189 -5.36 -17.13 -2.94
CA HIS A 189 -4.00 -17.57 -3.25
C HIS A 189 -3.11 -16.47 -3.84
N LEU A 190 -3.65 -15.28 -4.11
CA LEU A 190 -2.92 -14.19 -4.75
C LEU A 190 -2.22 -13.32 -3.70
N PRO A 191 -0.95 -12.93 -3.90
CA PRO A 191 -0.19 -12.15 -2.94
C PRO A 191 -0.51 -10.65 -3.06
N VAL A 192 -1.79 -10.29 -3.03
CA VAL A 192 -2.29 -8.91 -3.03
C VAL A 192 -3.41 -8.76 -2.00
N ASN A 193 -3.56 -7.57 -1.43
CA ASN A 193 -4.72 -7.25 -0.60
C ASN A 193 -5.92 -6.95 -1.51
N ILE A 194 -7.10 -7.44 -1.17
CA ILE A 194 -8.32 -7.22 -1.96
C ILE A 194 -9.48 -6.77 -1.09
N LEU A 195 -10.20 -5.75 -1.55
CA LEU A 195 -11.46 -5.30 -0.98
C LEU A 195 -12.54 -5.31 -2.06
N LEU A 196 -13.57 -6.14 -1.89
CA LEU A 196 -14.69 -6.28 -2.83
C LEU A 196 -15.83 -5.32 -2.47
N LEU A 197 -16.36 -4.63 -3.49
CA LEU A 197 -17.51 -3.75 -3.38
C LEU A 197 -18.79 -4.50 -3.76
N GLY A 198 -19.79 -4.42 -2.90
CA GLY A 198 -21.15 -4.88 -3.17
C GLY A 198 -21.92 -3.90 -4.06
N LYS A 199 -23.12 -4.29 -4.47
CA LYS A 199 -24.04 -3.43 -5.22
C LYS A 199 -24.79 -2.49 -4.27
N GLY A 200 -24.61 -1.19 -4.44
CA GLY A 200 -25.29 -0.14 -3.68
C GLY A 200 -26.63 0.31 -4.27
N ASN A 201 -26.96 -0.09 -5.50
CA ASN A 201 -28.17 0.35 -6.21
C ASN A 201 -29.45 -0.36 -5.71
N THR A 202 -29.87 -0.06 -4.48
CA THR A 202 -31.13 -0.55 -3.91
C THR A 202 -31.57 0.31 -2.74
N VAL A 203 -32.88 0.37 -2.48
CA VAL A 203 -33.44 0.96 -1.26
C VAL A 203 -33.73 -0.09 -0.17
N SER A 204 -33.42 -1.37 -0.44
CA SER A 204 -33.60 -2.46 0.52
C SER A 204 -32.43 -2.51 1.50
N ALA A 205 -32.65 -2.01 2.72
CA ALA A 205 -31.68 -2.10 3.81
C ALA A 205 -31.24 -3.55 4.11
N ALA A 206 -32.18 -4.50 4.02
CA ALA A 206 -31.87 -5.92 4.23
C ALA A 206 -30.89 -6.47 3.17
N ALA A 207 -31.02 -6.07 1.90
CA ALA A 207 -30.12 -6.51 0.84
C ALA A 207 -28.72 -5.86 0.94
N LEU A 208 -28.64 -4.63 1.45
CA LEU A 208 -27.36 -3.97 1.73
C LEU A 208 -26.67 -4.65 2.92
N ALA A 209 -27.41 -4.92 4.00
CA ALA A 209 -26.91 -5.65 5.17
C ALA A 209 -26.43 -7.07 4.81
N GLU A 210 -27.16 -7.79 3.95
CA GLU A 210 -26.75 -9.13 3.49
C GLU A 210 -25.36 -9.11 2.82
N GLN A 211 -25.10 -8.11 1.98
CA GLN A 211 -23.80 -7.97 1.30
C GLN A 211 -22.68 -7.57 2.28
N ALA A 212 -22.96 -6.65 3.21
CA ALA A 212 -22.01 -6.27 4.24
C ALA A 212 -21.58 -7.50 5.09
N LEU A 213 -22.57 -8.28 5.56
CA LEU A 213 -22.34 -9.50 6.33
C LEU A 213 -21.62 -10.60 5.55
N ALA A 214 -21.76 -10.61 4.21
CA ALA A 214 -21.07 -11.55 3.33
C ALA A 214 -19.64 -11.13 2.94
N GLY A 215 -19.14 -10.02 3.47
CA GLY A 215 -17.75 -9.58 3.28
C GLY A 215 -17.55 -8.55 2.18
N ALA A 216 -18.57 -7.77 1.81
CA ALA A 216 -18.37 -6.53 1.06
C ALA A 216 -17.66 -5.50 1.96
N GLY A 217 -16.57 -4.91 1.47
CA GLY A 217 -15.86 -3.83 2.17
C GLY A 217 -16.35 -2.42 1.81
N GLY A 218 -17.37 -2.34 0.96
CA GLY A 218 -17.97 -1.09 0.48
C GLY A 218 -19.11 -1.35 -0.48
N PHE A 219 -19.79 -0.30 -0.90
CA PHE A 219 -20.82 -0.37 -1.94
C PHE A 219 -20.41 0.48 -3.15
N LYS A 220 -20.66 -0.03 -4.36
CA LYS A 220 -20.64 0.78 -5.59
C LYS A 220 -22.06 1.10 -6.00
N VAL A 221 -22.37 2.39 -6.14
CA VAL A 221 -23.58 2.90 -6.78
C VAL A 221 -23.19 3.33 -8.19
N HIS A 222 -23.78 2.70 -9.22
CA HIS A 222 -23.43 2.96 -10.63
C HIS A 222 -24.67 3.25 -11.48
N GLU A 223 -24.56 4.14 -12.47
CA GLU A 223 -25.71 4.61 -13.26
C GLU A 223 -26.39 3.51 -14.06
N ASP A 224 -25.62 2.57 -14.63
CA ASP A 224 -26.11 1.37 -15.31
C ASP A 224 -27.05 0.50 -14.45
N TRP A 225 -26.94 0.61 -13.12
CA TRP A 225 -27.85 -0.03 -12.16
C TRP A 225 -28.84 0.95 -11.52
N GLY A 226 -28.78 2.24 -11.87
CA GLY A 226 -29.61 3.33 -11.37
C GLY A 226 -29.00 4.09 -10.19
N SER A 227 -28.24 5.16 -10.47
CA SER A 227 -27.65 6.07 -9.47
C SER A 227 -28.63 7.15 -9.00
N THR A 228 -29.83 6.73 -8.61
CA THR A 228 -30.88 7.65 -8.18
C THR A 228 -30.59 8.26 -6.80
N PRO A 229 -31.10 9.46 -6.48
CA PRO A 229 -31.02 10.05 -5.13
C PRO A 229 -31.42 9.09 -4.01
N ALA A 230 -32.46 8.27 -4.23
CA ALA A 230 -32.93 7.30 -3.25
C ALA A 230 -31.93 6.16 -3.02
N ALA A 231 -31.30 5.65 -4.08
CA ALA A 231 -30.28 4.60 -3.99
C ALA A 231 -29.00 5.13 -3.30
N ILE A 232 -28.58 6.36 -3.63
CA ILE A 232 -27.44 7.02 -3.00
C ILE A 232 -27.66 7.17 -1.50
N ASP A 233 -28.81 7.74 -1.11
CA ASP A 233 -29.15 7.96 0.29
C ASP A 233 -29.25 6.65 1.08
N ALA A 234 -29.85 5.60 0.50
CA ALA A 234 -29.96 4.29 1.13
C ALA A 234 -28.59 3.60 1.29
N ALA A 235 -27.73 3.64 0.26
CA ALA A 235 -26.39 3.07 0.32
C ALA A 235 -25.52 3.77 1.38
N LEU A 236 -25.61 5.10 1.48
CA LEU A 236 -24.88 5.88 2.49
C LEU A 236 -25.34 5.57 3.91
N ARG A 237 -26.66 5.45 4.15
CA ARG A 237 -27.15 5.01 5.48
C ARG A 237 -26.65 3.62 5.85
N ALA A 238 -26.69 2.68 4.91
CA ALA A 238 -26.18 1.34 5.14
C ALA A 238 -24.65 1.34 5.38
N ALA A 239 -23.91 2.18 4.67
CA ALA A 239 -22.48 2.33 4.89
C ALA A 239 -22.16 2.84 6.31
N ASP A 240 -22.94 3.81 6.81
CA ASP A 240 -22.83 4.30 8.19
C ASP A 240 -23.11 3.18 9.22
N ASP A 241 -24.16 2.36 8.99
CA ASP A 241 -24.54 1.27 9.89
C ASP A 241 -23.47 0.17 10.01
N TRP A 242 -22.71 -0.08 8.93
CA TRP A 242 -21.74 -1.18 8.83
C TRP A 242 -20.26 -0.73 8.82
N GLY A 243 -20.00 0.58 8.91
CA GLY A 243 -18.64 1.13 8.87
C GLY A 243 -17.93 0.94 7.52
N LEU A 244 -18.69 1.06 6.42
CA LEU A 244 -18.21 0.86 5.05
C LEU A 244 -18.06 2.19 4.30
N GLN A 245 -17.43 2.15 3.12
CA GLN A 245 -17.38 3.28 2.18
C GLN A 245 -18.37 3.09 1.01
N VAL A 246 -18.83 4.18 0.42
CA VAL A 246 -19.60 4.18 -0.83
C VAL A 246 -18.78 4.80 -1.96
N ALA A 247 -18.61 4.07 -3.04
CA ALA A 247 -18.11 4.59 -4.31
C ALA A 247 -19.29 4.93 -5.24
N LEU A 248 -19.23 6.06 -5.94
CA LEU A 248 -20.28 6.54 -6.82
C LEU A 248 -19.79 6.54 -8.28
N HIS A 249 -20.69 6.25 -9.19
CA HIS A 249 -20.65 6.69 -10.58
C HIS A 249 -22.03 7.29 -10.83
N SER A 250 -22.09 8.61 -10.95
CA SER A 250 -23.35 9.36 -10.93
C SER A 250 -24.16 9.17 -12.22
N ASP A 251 -25.42 9.61 -12.18
CA ASP A 251 -26.32 9.67 -13.33
C ASP A 251 -25.80 10.68 -14.38
N SER A 252 -25.17 10.19 -15.46
CA SER A 252 -24.66 11.05 -16.54
C SER A 252 -25.78 11.67 -17.36
N LEU A 253 -26.95 11.01 -17.40
CA LEU A 253 -28.10 11.40 -18.20
C LEU A 253 -28.92 12.52 -17.57
N ASN A 254 -28.70 12.78 -16.27
CA ASN A 254 -29.55 13.63 -15.45
C ASN A 254 -31.01 13.16 -15.47
N GLU A 255 -31.23 11.84 -15.54
CA GLU A 255 -32.56 11.22 -15.58
C GLU A 255 -33.34 11.52 -14.30
N ALA A 256 -32.71 11.36 -13.14
CA ALA A 256 -33.32 11.60 -11.83
C ALA A 256 -33.09 13.03 -11.30
N GLY A 257 -32.24 13.82 -11.97
CA GLY A 257 -31.91 15.20 -11.61
C GLY A 257 -30.48 15.57 -11.99
N TYR A 258 -30.14 16.85 -11.83
CA TYR A 258 -28.78 17.34 -12.04
C TYR A 258 -27.88 17.05 -10.83
N VAL A 259 -26.60 17.41 -10.93
CA VAL A 259 -25.60 17.26 -9.86
C VAL A 259 -26.06 17.75 -8.48
N GLN A 260 -26.88 18.82 -8.42
CA GLN A 260 -27.40 19.32 -7.14
C GLN A 260 -28.28 18.28 -6.44
N SER A 261 -29.13 17.55 -7.18
CA SER A 261 -29.96 16.48 -6.62
C SER A 261 -29.09 15.35 -6.03
N THR A 262 -27.96 15.04 -6.66
CA THR A 262 -26.98 14.08 -6.17
C THR A 262 -26.31 14.57 -4.87
N LEU A 263 -25.88 15.83 -4.82
CA LEU A 263 -25.29 16.44 -3.62
C LEU A 263 -26.28 16.50 -2.45
N ASP A 264 -27.53 16.85 -2.73
CA ASP A 264 -28.60 16.87 -1.74
C ASP A 264 -28.87 15.45 -1.19
N ALA A 265 -28.81 14.43 -2.05
CA ALA A 265 -28.93 13.02 -1.64
C ALA A 265 -27.72 12.55 -0.81
N ILE A 266 -26.50 13.01 -1.13
CA ILE A 266 -25.31 12.74 -0.32
C ILE A 266 -25.49 13.34 1.08
N GLY A 267 -26.06 14.55 1.18
CA GLY A 267 -26.43 15.16 2.45
C GLY A 267 -25.24 15.41 3.38
N GLY A 268 -24.07 15.70 2.81
CA GLY A 268 -22.83 15.96 3.55
C GLY A 268 -22.12 14.73 4.13
N ARG A 269 -22.62 13.51 3.88
CA ARG A 269 -21.94 12.25 4.27
C ARG A 269 -20.72 11.99 3.39
N SER A 270 -19.78 11.18 3.89
CA SER A 270 -18.59 10.76 3.13
C SER A 270 -19.00 9.89 1.95
N ILE A 271 -18.42 10.15 0.78
CA ILE A 271 -18.59 9.36 -0.44
C ILE A 271 -17.34 9.49 -1.31
N HIS A 272 -16.97 8.44 -2.04
CA HIS A 272 -15.91 8.45 -3.02
C HIS A 272 -16.52 8.57 -4.42
N ALA A 273 -16.33 9.71 -5.09
CA ALA A 273 -16.86 9.97 -6.43
C ALA A 273 -15.79 9.73 -7.51
#